data_AF-A0A9Q0YJW0-F1
#
_entry.id   AF-A0A9Q0YJW0-F1
#
_cell.length_a   1.000
_cell.length_b   1.000
_cell.length_c   1.000
_cell.angle_alpha   90.00
_cell.angle_beta   90.00
_cell.angle_gamma   90.00
#
_symmetry.space_group_name_H-M   'P 1'
#
loop_
_entity.id
_entity.type
_entity.pdbx_description
1 polymer ?
#
loop_
_entity_poly.entity_id
_entity_poly.type
_entity_poly.pdbx_seq_one_letter_code
_entity_poly.pdbx_strand_id
1 'polypeptide(L)'
;MKMAHVPESASLTYPINEKTGEKFPYPLVSVRNVYIFPGIPKLLERAFSSLKNTLFGGSEVSFHLQEVYLNQKELDVADIINEFVKKYEGIITVGSYPEWFNSYFSVKVTLETHSKDELNRGYADLERMLPEGSIVEYEKDPIGKAADAVYALAAEEGTFPSKVKHSLAVIEEALDRYTLTDICAGFNGGKDCTALLHLFYAAVKKKYPEYADKLQILYIESIHGTFPDVEKFFKISVERYNLEQLTVKGRIKEGLHELKKTHPQIKAVLMGTRKSDPYSGKTIIVLKINHTIDLLVD
;
A
#
# COMPACT_ATOMS: atom_id res chain seq x y z
N MET A 1 -21.03 36.86 -5.32
CA MET A 1 -19.99 35.82 -5.21
C MET A 1 -18.65 36.50 -4.94
N LYS A 2 -18.06 36.37 -3.74
CA LYS A 2 -16.74 36.99 -3.45
C LYS A 2 -15.58 36.34 -4.22
N MET A 3 -15.73 35.09 -4.66
CA MET A 3 -14.69 34.33 -5.39
C MET A 3 -14.62 34.64 -6.90
N ALA A 4 -15.41 35.60 -7.41
CA ALA A 4 -15.43 35.99 -8.82
C ALA A 4 -14.63 37.28 -9.11
N HIS A 5 -13.99 37.86 -8.09
CA HIS A 5 -13.16 39.05 -8.23
C HIS A 5 -11.69 38.68 -8.07
N VAL A 6 -10.91 38.94 -9.12
CA VAL A 6 -9.46 38.82 -9.11
C VAL A 6 -8.85 40.18 -9.50
N PRO A 7 -7.61 40.48 -9.08
CA PRO A 7 -6.90 41.66 -9.58
C PRO A 7 -6.83 41.65 -11.12
N GLU A 8 -6.86 42.82 -11.75
CA GLU A 8 -6.75 42.94 -13.22
C GLU A 8 -5.42 42.37 -13.75
N SER A 9 -4.37 42.41 -12.94
CA SER A 9 -3.06 41.83 -13.25
C SER A 9 -2.98 40.31 -13.07
N ALA A 10 -4.09 39.64 -12.70
CA ALA A 10 -4.10 38.21 -12.46
C ALA A 10 -4.16 37.40 -13.77
N SER A 11 -3.41 36.30 -13.80
CA SER A 11 -3.50 35.27 -14.83
C SER A 11 -4.32 34.09 -14.31
N LEU A 12 -5.20 33.55 -15.17
CA LEU A 12 -6.05 32.40 -14.87
C LEU A 12 -5.54 31.19 -15.65
N THR A 13 -4.90 30.25 -14.96
CA THR A 13 -4.40 29.01 -15.57
C THR A 13 -5.35 27.87 -15.24
N TYR A 14 -5.90 27.18 -16.23
CA TYR A 14 -6.80 26.04 -16.01
C TYR A 14 -5.99 24.74 -16.07
N PRO A 15 -5.80 24.03 -14.95
CA PRO A 15 -5.15 22.72 -14.96
C PRO A 15 -5.91 21.74 -15.86
N ILE A 16 -5.16 20.87 -16.52
CA ILE A 16 -5.69 19.77 -17.34
C ILE A 16 -5.39 18.46 -16.61
N ASN A 17 -6.41 17.62 -16.46
CA ASN A 17 -6.21 16.27 -15.95
C ASN A 17 -5.44 15.45 -16.98
N GLU A 18 -4.21 15.04 -16.66
CA GLU A 18 -3.36 14.27 -17.58
C GLU A 18 -3.98 12.93 -17.99
N LYS A 19 -4.84 12.34 -17.16
CA LYS A 19 -5.49 11.05 -17.45
C LYS A 19 -6.73 11.19 -18.32
N THR A 20 -7.52 12.26 -18.14
CA THR A 20 -8.82 12.43 -18.83
C THR A 20 -8.78 13.49 -19.93
N GLY A 21 -7.75 14.34 -19.97
CA GLY A 21 -7.66 15.49 -20.86
C GLY A 21 -8.62 16.64 -20.49
N GLU A 22 -9.43 16.49 -19.45
CA GLU A 22 -10.43 17.47 -19.07
C GLU A 22 -9.83 18.62 -18.27
N LYS A 23 -10.33 19.83 -18.54
CA LYS A 23 -9.99 21.02 -17.76
C LYS A 23 -10.67 20.97 -16.40
N PHE A 24 -9.97 21.46 -15.39
CA PHE A 24 -10.54 21.60 -14.07
C PHE A 24 -11.65 22.67 -14.10
N PRO A 25 -12.71 22.51 -13.29
CA PRO A 25 -13.82 23.46 -13.26
C PRO A 25 -13.46 24.80 -12.61
N TYR A 26 -12.24 24.96 -12.10
CA TYR A 26 -11.73 26.18 -11.49
C TYR A 26 -10.32 26.50 -12.01
N PRO A 27 -9.97 27.79 -12.20
CA PRO A 27 -8.61 28.20 -12.53
C PRO A 27 -7.73 28.25 -11.27
N LEU A 28 -6.43 28.05 -11.47
CA LEU A 28 -5.39 28.54 -10.57
C LEU A 28 -5.17 30.03 -10.87
N VAL A 29 -5.42 30.88 -9.88
CA VAL A 29 -5.19 32.32 -9.98
C VAL A 29 -3.74 32.61 -9.61
N SER A 30 -3.02 33.34 -10.46
CA SER A 30 -1.68 33.81 -10.17
C SER A 30 -1.51 35.30 -10.46
N VAL A 31 -0.64 35.96 -9.70
CA VAL A 31 -0.19 37.33 -9.96
C VAL A 31 1.32 37.32 -9.91
N ARG A 32 1.98 37.50 -11.07
CA ARG A 32 3.44 37.37 -11.21
C ARG A 32 3.91 35.99 -10.69
N ASN A 33 4.77 35.95 -9.69
CA ASN A 33 5.32 34.74 -9.08
C ASN A 33 4.51 34.22 -7.87
N VAL A 34 3.32 34.78 -7.62
CA VAL A 34 2.44 34.36 -6.52
C VAL A 34 1.31 33.51 -7.09
N TYR A 35 1.19 32.27 -6.60
CA TYR A 35 0.19 31.30 -7.04
C TYR A 35 -0.77 30.97 -5.89
N ILE A 36 -2.08 31.02 -6.14
CA ILE A 36 -3.11 30.77 -5.13
C ILE A 36 -3.70 29.38 -5.36
N PHE A 37 -3.24 28.41 -4.57
CA PHE A 37 -3.77 27.05 -4.61
C PHE A 37 -5.05 26.90 -3.77
N PRO A 38 -5.93 25.94 -4.12
CA PRO A 38 -7.09 25.61 -3.30
C PRO A 38 -6.68 25.17 -1.89
N GLY A 39 -7.46 25.57 -0.87
CA GLY A 39 -7.21 25.14 0.50
C GLY A 39 -7.52 23.66 0.78
N ILE A 40 -8.28 22.98 -0.10
CA ILE A 40 -8.56 21.54 0.01
C ILE A 40 -7.35 20.75 -0.51
N PRO A 41 -6.64 19.96 0.33
CA PRO A 41 -5.39 19.30 -0.07
C PRO A 41 -5.50 18.46 -1.35
N LYS A 42 -6.55 17.65 -1.50
CA LYS A 42 -6.78 16.85 -2.71
C LYS A 42 -6.93 17.69 -3.98
N LEU A 43 -7.48 18.90 -3.89
CA LEU A 43 -7.60 19.81 -5.04
C LEU A 43 -6.26 20.47 -5.36
N LEU A 44 -5.50 20.83 -4.32
CA LEU A 44 -4.14 21.33 -4.45
C LEU A 44 -3.24 20.30 -5.13
N GLU A 45 -3.17 19.06 -4.62
CA GLU A 45 -2.34 17.99 -5.17
C GLU A 45 -2.61 17.75 -6.66
N ARG A 46 -3.90 17.73 -7.03
CA ARG A 46 -4.35 17.57 -8.42
C ARG A 46 -3.92 18.74 -9.29
N ALA A 47 -4.14 19.97 -8.84
CA ALA A 47 -3.74 21.17 -9.59
C ALA A 47 -2.22 21.28 -9.71
N PHE A 48 -1.49 20.99 -8.64
CA PHE A 48 -0.03 21.01 -8.59
C PHE A 48 0.56 19.99 -9.55
N SER A 49 0.06 18.75 -9.55
CA SER A 49 0.57 17.69 -10.43
C SER A 49 0.47 18.05 -11.92
N SER A 50 -0.64 18.69 -12.31
CA SER A 50 -0.90 19.16 -13.68
C SER A 50 -0.01 20.36 -14.06
N LEU A 51 0.27 21.24 -13.11
CA LEU A 51 0.95 22.51 -13.38
C LEU A 51 2.44 22.50 -13.03
N LYS A 52 2.96 21.48 -12.35
CA LYS A 52 4.34 21.44 -11.85
C LYS A 52 5.39 21.73 -12.94
N ASN A 53 5.21 21.17 -14.14
CA ASN A 53 6.15 21.36 -15.24
C ASN A 53 6.05 22.77 -15.83
N THR A 54 4.86 23.36 -15.85
CA THR A 54 4.64 24.71 -16.37
C THR A 54 5.13 25.77 -15.37
N LEU A 55 4.94 25.53 -14.08
CA LEU A 55 5.27 26.49 -13.01
C LEU A 55 6.71 26.39 -12.53
N PHE A 56 7.27 25.18 -12.51
CA PHE A 56 8.58 24.87 -11.93
C PHE A 56 9.50 24.12 -12.89
N GLY A 57 9.07 23.83 -14.13
CA GLY A 57 9.94 23.26 -15.15
C GLY A 57 10.89 24.32 -15.73
N GLY A 58 12.00 23.85 -16.29
CA GLY A 58 13.01 24.72 -16.93
C GLY A 58 14.12 25.22 -16.00
N SER A 59 14.18 24.74 -14.75
CA SER A 59 15.37 24.89 -13.92
C SER A 59 16.47 23.93 -14.39
N GLU A 60 17.70 24.42 -14.55
CA GLU A 60 18.89 23.56 -14.74
C GLU A 60 19.27 22.77 -13.46
N VAL A 61 18.62 23.10 -12.34
CA VAL A 61 18.89 22.49 -11.04
C VAL A 61 18.03 21.24 -10.87
N SER A 62 18.65 20.07 -10.95
CA SER A 62 18.08 18.81 -10.48
C SER A 62 18.37 18.61 -9.00
N PHE A 63 17.43 18.02 -8.27
CA PHE A 63 17.65 17.52 -6.92
C PHE A 63 17.47 16.00 -6.95
N HIS A 64 18.38 15.30 -6.30
CA HIS A 64 18.35 13.85 -6.13
C HIS A 64 18.27 13.55 -4.63
N LEU A 65 17.27 12.78 -4.23
CA LEU A 65 17.02 12.38 -2.85
C LEU A 65 17.12 10.85 -2.75
N GLN A 66 17.92 10.38 -1.79
CA GLN A 66 17.94 8.98 -1.36
C GLN A 66 17.49 8.91 0.10
N GLU A 67 16.57 8.02 0.41
CA GLU A 67 16.18 7.70 1.78
C GLU A 67 16.83 6.40 2.22
N VAL A 68 17.36 6.40 3.44
CA VAL A 68 18.04 5.26 4.07
C VAL A 68 17.33 4.97 5.38
N TYR A 69 16.87 3.74 5.57
CA TYR A 69 16.15 3.32 6.77
C TYR A 69 17.08 2.49 7.64
N LEU A 70 17.20 2.87 8.91
CA LEU A 70 18.11 2.22 9.85
C LEU A 70 17.32 1.52 10.95
N ASN A 71 17.68 0.29 11.30
CA ASN A 71 17.12 -0.43 12.45
C ASN A 71 17.75 -0.02 13.80
N GLN A 72 18.84 0.76 13.77
CA GLN A 72 19.53 1.27 14.95
C GLN A 72 18.90 2.56 15.47
N LYS A 73 19.04 2.83 16.76
CA LYS A 73 18.55 4.08 17.35
C LYS A 73 19.46 5.24 16.96
N GLU A 74 18.90 6.44 16.92
CA GLU A 74 19.62 7.65 16.51
C GLU A 74 20.91 7.86 17.33
N LEU A 75 20.87 7.64 18.65
CA LEU A 75 22.03 7.80 19.51
C LEU A 75 23.19 6.84 19.16
N ASP A 76 22.88 5.66 18.64
CA ASP A 76 23.89 4.65 18.31
C ASP A 76 24.62 4.98 17.00
N VAL A 77 23.96 5.69 16.08
CA VAL A 77 24.49 6.08 14.76
C VAL A 77 24.86 7.55 14.64
N ALA A 78 24.58 8.37 15.67
CA ALA A 78 24.76 9.81 15.64
C ALA A 78 26.20 10.20 15.29
N ASP A 79 27.20 9.57 15.91
CA ASP A 79 28.61 9.89 15.65
C ASP A 79 29.02 9.55 14.21
N ILE A 80 28.54 8.42 13.69
CA ILE A 80 28.79 7.97 12.32
C ILE A 80 28.16 8.94 11.31
N ILE A 81 26.89 9.34 11.55
CA ILE A 81 26.19 10.31 10.70
C ILE A 81 26.89 11.68 10.77
N ASN A 82 27.33 12.11 11.95
CA ASN A 82 28.05 13.38 12.11
C ASN A 82 29.39 13.37 11.37
N GLU A 83 30.13 12.25 11.38
CA GLU A 83 31.33 12.08 10.58
C GLU A 83 31.02 12.13 9.07
N PHE A 84 29.95 11.46 8.64
CA PHE A 84 29.49 11.49 7.26
C PHE A 84 29.11 12.91 6.80
N VAL A 85 28.38 13.66 7.63
CA VAL A 85 28.00 15.05 7.38
C VAL A 85 29.24 15.93 7.20
N LYS A 86 30.26 15.78 8.05
CA LYS A 86 31.53 16.51 7.92
C LYS A 86 32.26 16.16 6.62
N LYS A 87 32.26 14.88 6.24
CA LYS A 87 32.93 14.40 5.02
C LYS A 87 32.29 14.97 3.75
N TYR A 88 30.97 15.16 3.75
CA TYR A 88 30.18 15.59 2.60
C TYR A 88 29.64 17.02 2.73
N GLU A 89 30.24 17.84 3.59
CA GLU A 89 29.83 19.23 3.82
C GLU A 89 29.84 20.03 2.50
N GLY A 90 28.72 20.70 2.20
CA GLY A 90 28.54 21.45 0.94
C GLY A 90 28.30 20.60 -0.30
N ILE A 91 28.31 19.27 -0.20
CA ILE A 91 28.10 18.32 -1.30
C ILE A 91 26.77 17.58 -1.15
N ILE A 92 26.52 17.02 0.04
CA ILE A 92 25.29 16.29 0.35
C ILE A 92 24.65 16.91 1.59
N THR A 93 23.38 17.29 1.45
CA THR A 93 22.54 17.70 2.58
C THR A 93 21.96 16.44 3.23
N VAL A 94 22.14 16.31 4.55
CA VAL A 94 21.71 15.14 5.31
C VAL A 94 20.64 15.53 6.32
N GLY A 95 19.53 14.80 6.33
CA GLY A 95 18.49 14.91 7.37
C GLY A 95 18.33 13.58 8.12
N SER A 96 18.15 13.64 9.44
CA SER A 96 17.85 12.50 10.32
C SER A 96 16.47 12.65 10.95
N TYR A 97 15.66 11.60 10.90
CA TYR A 97 14.29 11.58 11.42
C TYR A 97 14.07 10.29 12.24
N PRO A 98 14.16 10.35 13.58
CA PRO A 98 13.88 9.20 14.44
C PRO A 98 12.39 8.85 14.44
N GLU A 99 12.07 7.55 14.38
CA GLU A 99 10.71 7.02 14.39
C GLU A 99 10.52 6.08 15.60
N TRP A 100 9.68 6.50 16.55
CA TRP A 100 9.56 5.84 17.85
C TRP A 100 8.62 4.63 17.85
N PHE A 101 7.65 4.62 16.95
CA PHE A 101 6.56 3.64 16.93
C PHE A 101 6.54 2.79 15.66
N ASN A 102 7.61 2.84 14.87
CA ASN A 102 7.73 2.05 13.66
C ASN A 102 8.40 0.70 13.98
N SER A 103 7.78 -0.40 13.54
CA SER A 103 8.28 -1.76 13.77
C SER A 103 9.35 -2.21 12.77
N TYR A 104 9.55 -1.46 11.69
CA TYR A 104 10.45 -1.83 10.58
C TYR A 104 11.80 -1.13 10.66
N PHE A 105 11.83 0.14 11.07
CA PHE A 105 13.04 0.94 11.21
C PHE A 105 12.92 1.92 12.38
N SER A 106 14.05 2.36 12.91
CA SER A 106 14.14 3.31 14.03
C SER A 106 14.56 4.72 13.60
N VAL A 107 15.32 4.87 12.51
CA VAL A 107 15.73 6.19 11.98
C VAL A 107 15.60 6.20 10.46
N LYS A 108 15.02 7.27 9.90
CA LYS A 108 15.09 7.58 8.47
C LYS A 108 16.14 8.67 8.26
N VAL A 109 17.16 8.35 7.48
CA VAL A 109 18.17 9.31 7.00
C VAL A 109 17.84 9.69 5.56
N THR A 110 17.99 10.96 5.23
CA THR A 110 17.80 11.51 3.88
C THR A 110 19.12 12.07 3.39
N LEU A 111 19.48 11.75 2.15
CA LEU A 111 20.65 12.27 1.45
C LEU A 111 20.15 13.05 0.23
N GLU A 112 20.39 14.35 0.19
CA GLU A 112 19.94 15.23 -0.88
C GLU A 112 21.12 15.96 -1.52
N THR A 113 21.20 15.94 -2.85
CA THR A 113 22.25 16.65 -3.61
C THR A 113 21.79 16.96 -5.03
N HIS A 114 22.51 17.86 -5.71
CA HIS A 114 22.30 18.19 -7.11
C HIS A 114 22.93 17.19 -8.09
N SER A 115 23.86 16.36 -7.62
CA SER A 115 24.60 15.41 -8.44
C SER A 115 24.24 13.97 -8.10
N LYS A 116 23.70 13.24 -9.08
CA LYS A 116 23.38 11.81 -8.92
C LYS A 116 24.62 10.96 -8.61
N ASP A 117 25.78 11.33 -9.15
CA ASP A 117 27.03 10.61 -8.92
C ASP A 117 27.58 10.85 -7.50
N GLU A 118 27.38 12.04 -6.94
CA GLU A 118 27.68 12.32 -5.54
C GLU A 118 26.73 11.59 -4.60
N LEU A 119 25.43 11.53 -4.95
CA LEU A 119 24.45 10.79 -4.17
C LEU A 119 24.80 9.30 -4.07
N ASN A 120 25.12 8.67 -5.22
CA ASN A 120 25.48 7.25 -5.26
C ASN A 120 26.77 6.98 -4.47
N ARG A 121 27.78 7.85 -4.59
CA ARG A 121 29.03 7.74 -3.81
C ARG A 121 28.78 7.92 -2.32
N GLY A 122 28.00 8.92 -1.94
CA GLY A 122 27.61 9.19 -0.57
C GLY A 122 26.85 8.02 0.07
N TYR A 123 25.87 7.45 -0.64
CA TYR A 123 25.16 6.27 -0.17
C TYR A 123 26.10 5.08 0.08
N ALA A 124 26.97 4.75 -0.88
CA ALA A 124 27.92 3.64 -0.75
C ALA A 124 29.00 3.88 0.33
N ASP A 125 29.33 5.13 0.63
CA ASP A 125 30.19 5.48 1.76
C ASP A 125 29.45 5.32 3.09
N LEU A 126 28.22 5.84 3.18
CA LEU A 126 27.41 5.74 4.40
C LEU A 126 27.16 4.27 4.77
N GLU A 127 26.83 3.44 3.79
CA GLU A 127 26.66 1.99 3.96
C GLU A 127 27.92 1.32 4.52
N ARG A 128 29.11 1.74 4.08
CA ARG A 128 30.39 1.21 4.60
C ARG A 128 30.77 1.74 5.99
N MET A 129 30.30 2.94 6.34
CA MET A 129 30.55 3.55 7.65
C MET A 129 29.62 2.98 8.72
N LEU A 130 28.40 2.59 8.33
CA LEU A 130 27.43 1.98 9.24
C LEU A 130 27.79 0.53 9.57
N PRO A 131 27.41 0.02 10.76
CA PRO A 131 27.56 -1.38 11.09
C PRO A 131 26.80 -2.27 10.08
N GLU A 132 27.33 -3.47 9.83
CA GLU A 132 26.71 -4.43 8.91
C GLU A 132 25.26 -4.74 9.34
N GLY A 133 24.33 -4.74 8.38
CA GLY A 133 22.91 -5.00 8.63
C GLY A 133 22.14 -3.84 9.29
N SER A 134 22.72 -2.64 9.37
CA SER A 134 22.02 -1.47 9.90
C SER A 134 20.93 -0.95 8.97
N ILE A 135 21.20 -0.95 7.66
CA ILE A 135 20.26 -0.50 6.64
C ILE A 135 19.21 -1.59 6.43
N VAL A 136 17.94 -1.20 6.52
CA VAL A 136 16.80 -2.08 6.28
C VAL A 136 16.07 -1.70 5.00
N GLU A 137 15.64 -2.71 4.26
CA GLU A 137 14.72 -2.53 3.15
C GLU A 137 13.33 -2.19 3.70
N TYR A 138 12.78 -1.06 3.26
CA TYR A 138 11.46 -0.60 3.71
C TYR A 138 10.62 -0.14 2.52
N GLU A 139 9.53 -0.85 2.29
CA GLU A 139 8.55 -0.48 1.28
C GLU A 139 7.52 0.48 1.88
N LYS A 140 7.45 1.70 1.33
CA LYS A 140 6.50 2.74 1.77
C LYS A 140 5.07 2.48 1.32
N ASP A 141 4.91 1.86 0.15
CA ASP A 141 3.61 1.58 -0.43
C ASP A 141 3.46 0.07 -0.72
N PRO A 142 3.35 -0.76 0.34
CA PRO A 142 3.25 -2.20 0.17
C PRO A 142 1.96 -2.62 -0.55
N ILE A 143 0.92 -1.76 -0.54
CA ILE A 143 -0.35 -2.04 -1.19
C ILE A 143 -0.29 -1.70 -2.68
N GLY A 144 0.19 -0.52 -3.03
CA GLY A 144 0.33 -0.11 -4.43
C GLY A 144 1.30 -0.99 -5.21
N LYS A 145 2.36 -1.49 -4.56
CA LYS A 145 3.33 -2.42 -5.17
C LYS A 145 3.00 -3.90 -4.98
N ALA A 146 1.87 -4.24 -4.34
CA ALA A 146 1.53 -5.62 -3.98
C ALA A 146 1.58 -6.57 -5.18
N ALA A 147 1.00 -6.17 -6.32
CA ALA A 147 1.00 -7.00 -7.53
C ALA A 147 2.42 -7.29 -8.02
N ASP A 148 3.25 -6.27 -8.22
CA ASP A 148 4.60 -6.48 -8.75
C ASP A 148 5.48 -7.26 -7.77
N ALA A 149 5.43 -6.91 -6.48
CA ALA A 149 6.25 -7.56 -5.44
C ALA A 149 5.88 -9.04 -5.23
N VAL A 150 4.58 -9.35 -5.15
CA VAL A 150 4.10 -10.73 -4.93
C VAL A 150 4.42 -11.62 -6.14
N TYR A 151 4.24 -11.12 -7.36
CA TYR A 151 4.55 -11.91 -8.56
C TYR A 151 6.05 -12.02 -8.82
N ALA A 152 6.86 -11.02 -8.47
CA ALA A 152 8.32 -11.14 -8.47
C ALA A 152 8.77 -12.24 -7.49
N LEU A 153 8.28 -12.20 -6.25
CA LEU A 153 8.56 -13.24 -5.24
C LEU A 153 8.11 -14.64 -5.71
N ALA A 154 6.97 -14.74 -6.40
CA ALA A 154 6.48 -16.02 -6.92
C ALA A 154 7.31 -16.56 -8.11
N ALA A 155 8.12 -15.72 -8.76
CA ALA A 155 9.01 -16.11 -9.84
C ALA A 155 10.40 -16.58 -9.36
N GLU A 156 10.75 -16.30 -8.10
CA GLU A 156 12.00 -16.73 -7.49
C GLU A 156 12.05 -18.25 -7.23
N GLU A 157 13.26 -18.78 -7.10
CA GLU A 157 13.49 -20.17 -6.70
C GLU A 157 13.49 -20.29 -5.17
N GLY A 158 12.88 -21.36 -4.66
CA GLY A 158 12.92 -21.69 -3.23
C GLY A 158 11.60 -22.21 -2.67
N THR A 159 11.67 -22.74 -1.45
CA THR A 159 10.50 -23.35 -0.77
C THR A 159 9.40 -22.35 -0.49
N PHE A 160 9.74 -21.13 -0.07
CA PHE A 160 8.75 -20.09 0.22
C PHE A 160 8.14 -19.48 -1.06
N PRO A 161 8.92 -19.00 -2.05
CA PRO A 161 8.42 -18.63 -3.38
C PRO A 161 7.46 -19.66 -3.99
N SER A 162 7.80 -20.94 -3.94
CA SER A 162 6.95 -22.02 -4.47
C SER A 162 5.58 -22.12 -3.79
N LYS A 163 5.52 -21.88 -2.47
CA LYS A 163 4.25 -21.86 -1.72
C LYS A 163 3.40 -20.63 -2.05
N VAL A 164 4.04 -19.48 -2.28
CA VAL A 164 3.37 -18.25 -2.74
C VAL A 164 2.79 -18.48 -4.13
N LYS A 165 3.60 -19.01 -5.07
CA LYS A 165 3.18 -19.37 -6.42
C LYS A 165 1.99 -20.33 -6.43
N HIS A 166 2.02 -21.37 -5.61
CA HIS A 166 0.90 -22.31 -5.50
C HIS A 166 -0.38 -21.64 -4.95
N SER A 167 -0.25 -20.81 -3.91
CA SER A 167 -1.38 -20.06 -3.35
C SER A 167 -1.99 -19.10 -4.38
N LEU A 168 -1.15 -18.42 -5.18
CA LEU A 168 -1.60 -17.53 -6.25
C LEU A 168 -2.37 -18.31 -7.33
N ALA A 169 -1.87 -19.46 -7.77
CA ALA A 169 -2.55 -20.27 -8.78
C ALA A 169 -3.99 -20.65 -8.36
N VAL A 170 -4.20 -20.98 -7.08
CA VAL A 170 -5.53 -21.27 -6.54
C VAL A 170 -6.43 -20.03 -6.55
N ILE A 171 -5.88 -18.86 -6.20
CA ILE A 171 -6.62 -17.59 -6.22
C ILE A 171 -6.98 -17.20 -7.65
N GLU A 172 -6.05 -17.35 -8.60
CA GLU A 172 -6.25 -17.08 -10.02
C GLU A 172 -7.34 -17.98 -10.61
N GLU A 173 -7.32 -19.28 -10.30
CA GLU A 173 -8.36 -20.23 -10.68
C GLU A 173 -9.73 -19.83 -10.09
N ALA A 174 -9.77 -19.32 -8.86
CA ALA A 174 -11.00 -18.79 -8.27
C ALA A 174 -11.48 -17.54 -9.02
N LEU A 175 -10.57 -16.62 -9.37
CA LEU A 175 -10.86 -15.41 -10.16
C LEU A 175 -11.24 -15.71 -11.62
N ASP A 176 -10.94 -16.90 -12.15
CA ASP A 176 -11.43 -17.37 -13.46
C ASP A 176 -12.86 -17.92 -13.38
N ARG A 177 -13.26 -18.43 -12.22
CA ARG A 177 -14.58 -19.05 -11.99
C ARG A 177 -15.62 -18.08 -11.43
N TYR A 178 -15.18 -17.08 -10.68
CA TYR A 178 -16.02 -16.13 -9.97
C TYR A 178 -15.62 -14.70 -10.33
N THR A 179 -16.61 -13.84 -10.47
CA THR A 179 -16.48 -12.39 -10.58
C THR A 179 -16.14 -11.77 -9.21
N LEU A 180 -15.62 -10.54 -9.20
CA LEU A 180 -15.33 -9.83 -7.95
C LEU A 180 -16.57 -9.52 -7.10
N THR A 181 -17.78 -9.63 -7.68
CA THR A 181 -19.06 -9.43 -6.98
C THR A 181 -19.63 -10.69 -6.33
N ASP A 182 -19.14 -11.88 -6.71
CA ASP A 182 -19.59 -13.17 -6.18
C ASP A 182 -18.48 -13.98 -5.49
N ILE A 183 -17.32 -13.37 -5.23
CA ILE A 183 -16.24 -13.89 -4.40
C ILE A 183 -15.85 -12.91 -3.30
N CYS A 184 -15.55 -13.41 -2.11
CA CYS A 184 -14.96 -12.61 -1.03
C CYS A 184 -13.85 -13.37 -0.30
N ALA A 185 -13.03 -12.65 0.48
CA ALA A 185 -12.00 -13.24 1.33
C ALA A 185 -12.39 -13.18 2.82
N GLY A 186 -12.26 -14.30 3.54
CA GLY A 186 -12.42 -14.32 4.99
C GLY A 186 -11.28 -13.56 5.67
N PHE A 187 -11.60 -12.51 6.41
CA PHE A 187 -10.61 -11.65 7.05
C PHE A 187 -11.05 -11.26 8.47
N ASN A 188 -10.17 -11.47 9.45
CA ASN A 188 -10.41 -11.14 10.85
C ASN A 188 -9.24 -10.38 11.51
N GLY A 189 -8.28 -9.89 10.71
CA GLY A 189 -7.08 -9.21 11.21
C GLY A 189 -5.96 -10.12 11.72
N GLY A 190 -6.11 -11.44 11.67
CA GLY A 190 -5.05 -12.40 11.97
C GLY A 190 -3.98 -12.46 10.87
N LYS A 191 -2.78 -12.97 11.20
CA LYS A 191 -1.65 -13.06 10.25
C LYS A 191 -1.97 -13.89 8.99
N ASP A 192 -2.66 -15.01 9.16
CA ASP A 192 -2.89 -15.97 8.07
C ASP A 192 -3.91 -15.44 7.06
N CYS A 193 -5.00 -14.80 7.54
CA CYS A 193 -5.96 -14.14 6.67
C CYS A 193 -5.42 -12.82 6.10
N THR A 194 -4.48 -12.14 6.77
CA THR A 194 -3.77 -10.97 6.23
C THR A 194 -2.91 -11.38 5.03
N ALA A 195 -2.18 -12.49 5.14
CA ALA A 195 -1.40 -13.02 4.02
C ALA A 195 -2.32 -13.38 2.84
N LEU A 196 -3.43 -14.09 3.10
CA LEU A 196 -4.41 -14.40 2.06
C LEU A 196 -5.00 -13.13 1.42
N LEU A 197 -5.41 -12.15 2.22
CA LEU A 197 -5.95 -10.88 1.75
C LEU A 197 -4.94 -10.17 0.83
N HIS A 198 -3.66 -10.15 1.21
CA HIS A 198 -2.60 -9.52 0.43
C HIS A 198 -2.39 -10.22 -0.92
N LEU A 199 -2.34 -11.56 -0.93
CA LEU A 199 -2.24 -12.34 -2.17
C LEU A 199 -3.49 -12.18 -3.06
N PHE A 200 -4.68 -12.17 -2.47
CA PHE A 200 -5.93 -11.93 -3.18
C PHE A 200 -5.94 -10.55 -3.83
N TYR A 201 -5.58 -9.51 -3.07
CA TYR A 201 -5.45 -8.15 -3.59
C TYR A 201 -4.44 -8.06 -4.74
N ALA A 202 -3.25 -8.66 -4.57
CA ALA A 202 -2.22 -8.69 -5.61
C ALA A 202 -2.71 -9.36 -6.90
N ALA A 203 -3.38 -10.51 -6.81
CA ALA A 203 -3.95 -11.22 -7.95
C ALA A 203 -5.06 -10.40 -8.64
N VAL A 204 -5.94 -9.75 -7.87
CA VAL A 204 -6.96 -8.84 -8.43
C VAL A 204 -6.30 -7.69 -9.16
N LYS A 205 -5.30 -7.01 -8.58
CA LYS A 205 -4.61 -5.88 -9.22
C LYS A 205 -3.83 -6.30 -10.45
N LYS A 206 -3.29 -7.52 -10.47
CA LYS A 206 -2.63 -8.06 -11.65
C LYS A 206 -3.62 -8.31 -12.78
N LYS A 207 -4.78 -8.91 -12.48
CA LYS A 207 -5.79 -9.29 -13.47
C LYS A 207 -6.65 -8.11 -13.94
N TYR A 208 -6.92 -7.16 -13.03
CA TYR A 208 -7.76 -5.99 -13.25
C TYR A 208 -7.04 -4.71 -12.73
N PRO A 209 -6.02 -4.20 -13.44
CA PRO A 209 -5.22 -3.05 -12.98
C PRO A 209 -6.04 -1.80 -12.67
N GLU A 210 -7.08 -1.55 -13.47
CA GLU A 210 -7.97 -0.39 -13.34
C GLU A 210 -9.11 -0.59 -12.33
N TYR A 211 -9.18 -1.75 -11.65
CA TYR A 211 -10.22 -1.98 -10.65
C TYR A 211 -10.04 -1.04 -9.46
N ALA A 212 -10.97 -0.09 -9.31
CA ALA A 212 -10.96 0.93 -8.26
C ALA A 212 -12.08 0.75 -7.22
N ASP A 213 -13.01 -0.18 -7.46
CA ASP A 213 -14.09 -0.50 -6.52
C ASP A 213 -13.57 -1.27 -5.31
N LYS A 214 -14.46 -1.48 -4.33
CA LYS A 214 -14.11 -2.15 -3.09
C LYS A 214 -13.97 -3.66 -3.29
N LEU A 215 -13.03 -4.28 -2.59
CA LEU A 215 -12.95 -5.74 -2.52
C LEU A 215 -13.73 -6.28 -1.33
N GLN A 216 -14.51 -7.32 -1.57
CA GLN A 216 -15.38 -7.90 -0.55
C GLN A 216 -14.61 -8.80 0.41
N ILE A 217 -14.85 -8.61 1.70
CA ILE A 217 -14.38 -9.51 2.76
C ILE A 217 -15.52 -10.03 3.61
N LEU A 218 -15.37 -11.25 4.10
CA LEU A 218 -16.24 -11.83 5.13
C LEU A 218 -15.61 -11.65 6.50
N TYR A 219 -16.29 -10.92 7.38
CA TYR A 219 -15.95 -10.83 8.81
C TYR A 219 -16.99 -11.59 9.63
N ILE A 220 -16.53 -12.63 10.32
CA ILE A 220 -17.37 -13.39 11.25
C ILE A 220 -17.12 -12.87 12.65
N GLU A 221 -18.12 -12.17 13.20
CA GLU A 221 -18.01 -11.53 14.51
C GLU A 221 -18.01 -12.59 15.63
N SER A 222 -16.95 -12.57 16.45
CA SER A 222 -16.80 -13.45 17.60
C SER A 222 -17.74 -13.03 18.73
N ILE A 223 -18.47 -14.01 19.28
CA ILE A 223 -19.35 -13.82 20.45
C ILE A 223 -18.55 -13.41 21.71
N HIS A 224 -17.27 -13.78 21.77
CA HIS A 224 -16.39 -13.49 22.91
C HIS A 224 -15.64 -12.16 22.77
N GLY A 225 -15.94 -11.37 21.75
CA GLY A 225 -15.21 -10.15 21.41
C GLY A 225 -13.87 -10.43 20.73
N THR A 226 -13.23 -9.36 20.27
CA THR A 226 -11.90 -9.35 19.64
C THR A 226 -10.98 -8.42 20.42
N PHE A 227 -9.68 -8.69 20.47
CA PHE A 227 -8.72 -7.80 21.13
C PHE A 227 -8.71 -6.42 20.45
N PRO A 228 -8.62 -5.31 21.22
CA PRO A 228 -8.64 -3.95 20.66
C PRO A 228 -7.59 -3.71 19.58
N ASP A 229 -6.39 -4.26 19.73
CA ASP A 229 -5.31 -4.11 18.75
C ASP A 229 -5.62 -4.80 17.41
N VAL A 230 -6.28 -5.97 17.47
CA VAL A 230 -6.72 -6.69 16.26
C VAL A 230 -7.87 -5.95 15.59
N GLU A 231 -8.80 -5.38 16.36
CA GLU A 231 -9.89 -4.57 15.83
C GLU A 231 -9.36 -3.28 15.17
N LYS A 232 -8.37 -2.62 15.80
CA LYS A 232 -7.66 -1.47 15.23
C LYS A 232 -6.95 -1.85 13.93
N PHE A 233 -6.21 -2.95 13.92
CA PHE A 233 -5.54 -3.45 12.72
C PHE A 233 -6.53 -3.81 11.61
N PHE A 234 -7.66 -4.42 11.95
CA PHE A 234 -8.73 -4.72 11.02
C PHE A 234 -9.28 -3.46 10.36
N LYS A 235 -9.61 -2.42 11.14
CA LYS A 235 -10.09 -1.12 10.62
C LYS A 235 -9.07 -0.46 9.69
N ILE A 236 -7.79 -0.41 10.11
CA ILE A 236 -6.69 0.10 9.28
C ILE A 236 -6.59 -0.68 7.96
N SER A 237 -6.76 -2.00 8.01
CA SER A 237 -6.67 -2.85 6.82
C SER A 237 -7.86 -2.64 5.87
N VAL A 238 -9.08 -2.47 6.40
CA VAL A 238 -10.27 -2.15 5.60
C VAL A 238 -10.07 -0.86 4.82
N GLU A 239 -9.52 0.17 5.45
CA GLU A 239 -9.21 1.44 4.77
C GLU A 239 -8.07 1.28 3.76
N ARG A 240 -6.94 0.69 4.16
CA ARG A 240 -5.74 0.55 3.33
C ARG A 240 -5.97 -0.25 2.04
N TYR A 241 -6.75 -1.33 2.13
CA TYR A 241 -7.04 -2.20 0.98
C TYR A 241 -8.33 -1.79 0.24
N ASN A 242 -9.02 -0.73 0.67
CA ASN A 242 -10.33 -0.31 0.15
C ASN A 242 -11.34 -1.46 0.15
N LEU A 243 -11.66 -2.00 1.33
CA LEU A 243 -12.50 -3.19 1.47
C LEU A 243 -13.98 -2.86 1.72
N GLU A 244 -14.85 -3.75 1.25
CA GLU A 244 -16.26 -3.83 1.62
C GLU A 244 -16.45 -4.99 2.60
N GLN A 245 -16.98 -4.68 3.79
CA GLN A 245 -17.13 -5.64 4.87
C GLN A 245 -18.52 -6.28 4.85
N LEU A 246 -18.57 -7.60 4.71
CA LEU A 246 -19.77 -8.42 4.92
C LEU A 246 -19.68 -9.04 6.32
N THR A 247 -20.54 -8.61 7.24
CA THR A 247 -20.52 -9.06 8.63
C THR A 247 -21.60 -10.10 8.89
N VAL A 248 -21.22 -11.21 9.51
CA VAL A 248 -22.12 -12.27 9.98
C VAL A 248 -21.77 -12.66 11.42
N LYS A 249 -22.72 -13.28 12.14
CA LYS A 249 -22.52 -13.65 13.55
C LYS A 249 -22.43 -15.16 13.73
N GLY A 250 -21.78 -15.56 14.82
CA GLY A 250 -21.74 -16.96 15.27
C GLY A 250 -20.51 -17.71 14.80
N ARG A 251 -20.61 -19.04 14.74
CA ARG A 251 -19.50 -19.91 14.30
C ARG A 251 -19.37 -19.90 12.79
N ILE A 252 -18.23 -20.33 12.25
CA ILE A 252 -17.95 -20.33 10.80
C ILE A 252 -19.12 -20.93 9.98
N LYS A 253 -19.63 -22.10 10.36
CA LYS A 253 -20.75 -22.75 9.64
C LYS A 253 -22.05 -21.94 9.68
N GLU A 254 -22.36 -21.35 10.82
CA GLU A 254 -23.56 -20.53 11.03
C GLU A 254 -23.43 -19.23 10.25
N GLY A 255 -22.28 -18.56 10.34
CA GLY A 255 -21.98 -17.34 9.61
C GLY A 255 -22.01 -17.54 8.09
N LEU A 256 -21.52 -18.67 7.57
CA LEU A 256 -21.63 -18.99 6.14
C LEU A 256 -23.08 -19.27 5.71
N HIS A 257 -23.90 -19.88 6.57
CA HIS A 257 -25.32 -20.07 6.30
C HIS A 257 -26.08 -18.74 6.32
N GLU A 258 -25.72 -17.83 7.23
CA GLU A 258 -26.24 -16.46 7.27
C GLU A 258 -25.81 -15.67 6.03
N LEU A 259 -24.53 -15.72 5.65
CA LEU A 259 -23.98 -15.08 4.45
C LEU A 259 -24.76 -15.49 3.20
N LYS A 260 -25.08 -16.78 3.05
CA LYS A 260 -25.88 -17.27 1.93
C LYS A 260 -27.29 -16.68 1.89
N LYS A 261 -27.88 -16.37 3.05
CA LYS A 261 -29.22 -15.77 3.14
C LYS A 261 -29.19 -14.27 2.89
N THR A 262 -28.21 -13.56 3.45
CA THR A 262 -28.13 -12.09 3.41
C THR A 262 -27.45 -11.57 2.14
N HIS A 263 -26.52 -12.35 1.59
CA HIS A 263 -25.75 -12.04 0.39
C HIS A 263 -25.74 -13.22 -0.58
N PRO A 264 -26.90 -13.59 -1.17
CA PRO A 264 -27.04 -14.75 -2.05
C PRO A 264 -26.20 -14.65 -3.33
N GLN A 265 -25.71 -13.46 -3.67
CA GLN A 265 -24.78 -13.26 -4.78
C GLN A 265 -23.41 -13.89 -4.50
N ILE A 266 -22.98 -14.05 -3.24
CA ILE A 266 -21.68 -14.63 -2.90
C ILE A 266 -21.70 -16.14 -3.17
N LYS A 267 -20.86 -16.58 -4.10
CA LYS A 267 -20.73 -17.98 -4.52
C LYS A 267 -19.44 -18.62 -4.02
N ALA A 268 -18.44 -17.82 -3.65
CA ALA A 268 -17.15 -18.32 -3.18
C ALA A 268 -16.60 -17.49 -2.01
N VAL A 269 -15.98 -18.18 -1.04
CA VAL A 269 -15.21 -17.54 0.04
C VAL A 269 -13.81 -18.13 0.08
N LEU A 270 -12.80 -17.28 -0.05
CA LEU A 270 -11.39 -17.64 0.18
C LEU A 270 -11.11 -17.66 1.68
N MET A 271 -10.54 -18.75 2.20
CA MET A 271 -10.29 -18.93 3.63
C MET A 271 -8.81 -19.22 3.93
N GLY A 272 -8.21 -18.45 4.84
CA GLY A 272 -6.79 -18.51 5.19
C GLY A 272 -6.45 -19.60 6.21
N THR A 273 -6.90 -20.84 5.99
CA THR A 273 -6.63 -21.99 6.87
C THR A 273 -5.37 -22.73 6.43
N ARG A 274 -4.50 -23.09 7.37
CA ARG A 274 -3.27 -23.85 7.11
C ARG A 274 -3.47 -25.34 7.42
N LYS A 275 -2.74 -26.21 6.74
CA LYS A 275 -2.72 -27.68 6.98
C LYS A 275 -2.32 -28.08 8.42
N SER A 276 -1.68 -27.19 9.16
CA SER A 276 -1.30 -27.39 10.57
C SER A 276 -2.39 -26.99 11.56
N ASP A 277 -3.46 -26.33 11.11
CA ASP A 277 -4.50 -25.86 12.01
C ASP A 277 -5.39 -27.05 12.46
N PRO A 278 -5.99 -27.00 13.66
CA PRO A 278 -6.90 -28.06 14.10
C PRO A 278 -8.02 -28.31 13.08
N TYR A 279 -8.30 -29.58 12.77
CA TYR A 279 -9.32 -30.00 11.79
C TYR A 279 -9.02 -29.64 10.31
N SER A 280 -7.78 -29.24 9.98
CA SER A 280 -7.40 -28.77 8.63
C SER A 280 -6.81 -29.84 7.70
N GLY A 281 -6.70 -31.10 8.14
CA GLY A 281 -5.89 -32.14 7.50
C GLY A 281 -6.17 -32.44 6.03
N LYS A 282 -7.26 -31.91 5.46
CA LYS A 282 -7.77 -32.15 4.10
C LYS A 282 -8.40 -30.88 3.44
N THR A 283 -7.78 -29.69 3.53
CA THR A 283 -8.44 -28.42 3.10
C THR A 283 -7.67 -27.63 2.04
N ILE A 284 -8.29 -27.40 0.87
CA ILE A 284 -7.98 -26.30 -0.09
C ILE A 284 -9.26 -25.43 -0.21
N ILE A 285 -9.33 -24.28 0.47
CA ILE A 285 -9.10 -22.86 0.10
C ILE A 285 -10.20 -22.14 -0.73
N VAL A 286 -11.14 -22.84 -1.39
CA VAL A 286 -12.31 -22.16 -2.02
C VAL A 286 -13.61 -22.83 -1.61
N LEU A 287 -14.36 -22.19 -0.71
CA LEU A 287 -15.69 -22.68 -0.31
C LEU A 287 -16.72 -22.31 -1.37
N LYS A 288 -17.20 -23.29 -2.14
CA LYS A 288 -18.30 -23.10 -3.10
C LYS A 288 -19.65 -23.10 -2.38
N ILE A 289 -20.47 -22.08 -2.61
CA ILE A 289 -21.73 -21.86 -1.86
C ILE A 289 -22.98 -22.47 -2.54
N ASN A 290 -22.87 -23.11 -3.72
CA ASN A 290 -24.05 -23.67 -4.42
C ASN A 290 -24.04 -25.21 -4.66
N HIS A 291 -25.13 -25.80 -4.15
CA HIS A 291 -25.69 -27.17 -4.21
C HIS A 291 -25.04 -28.38 -3.54
N THR A 292 -23.80 -28.29 -3.09
CA THR A 292 -23.25 -29.24 -2.11
C THR A 292 -22.18 -28.48 -1.34
N ILE A 293 -22.24 -28.46 0.00
CA ILE A 293 -21.07 -28.07 0.80
C ILE A 293 -20.15 -29.28 0.75
N ASP A 294 -19.47 -29.46 -0.38
CA ASP A 294 -18.30 -30.31 -0.43
C ASP A 294 -17.15 -29.42 0.04
N LEU A 295 -16.81 -29.56 1.31
CA LEU A 295 -15.41 -29.52 1.70
C LEU A 295 -14.75 -30.56 0.81
N LEU A 296 -14.14 -30.14 -0.31
CA LEU A 296 -13.42 -31.07 -1.17
C LEU A 296 -12.16 -31.47 -0.41
N VAL A 297 -12.35 -32.62 0.22
CA VAL A 297 -11.44 -33.43 1.01
C VAL A 297 -10.74 -34.36 0.03
N ASP A 298 -9.44 -34.23 -0.09
CA ASP A 298 -8.56 -35.39 -0.37
C ASP A 298 -7.64 -35.61 0.83
#